data_AF-A0A7V4UXD9-F1
#
_entry.id   AF-A0A7V4UXD9-F1
#
_cell.length_a   1.000
_cell.length_b   1.000
_cell.length_c   1.000
_cell.angle_alpha   90.00
_cell.angle_beta   90.00
_cell.angle_gamma   90.00
#
_symmetry.space_group_name_H-M   'P 1'
#
loop_
_entity.id
_entity.type
_entity.pdbx_description
1 polymer ?
#
loop_
_entity_poly.entity_id
_entity_poly.type
_entity_poly.pdbx_seq_one_letter_code
_entity_poly.pdbx_strand_id
1 'polypeptide(L)'
;GVGERAARSALSRMKLKGWLEAGRSGRCSAYTLTPKAKALLEEGSCRLFGPRPTEWDGSWHLVVYSLPQTQRALRRQLRTRLSWLGYGMLLPGTMVAAFPRHKEVTELFRELGVGRYVHFFSRSRLETADGNEIVARCWDLPGLNRRYAQFIQRYQPSYEWFLASSRSSDGLPPEESFVHRFWITYEFSSFPREDPDLPPELLPPDWVGGQAADLLRGYRELLKATAEGVANSTMRVEPGA
;
A
#
# COMPACT_ATOMS: atom_id res chain seq x y z
N GLY A 1 7.43 23.91 -5.42
CA GLY A 1 6.43 23.44 -4.42
C GLY A 1 7.16 22.91 -3.20
N VAL A 2 6.64 23.19 -1.99
CA VAL A 2 7.29 23.03 -0.67
C VAL A 2 8.51 23.93 -0.47
N GLY A 3 8.40 24.92 0.42
CA GLY A 3 9.52 25.81 0.75
C GLY A 3 10.59 25.11 1.60
N GLU A 4 11.84 25.56 1.53
CA GLU A 4 12.98 24.96 2.23
C GLU A 4 12.75 24.76 3.73
N ARG A 5 12.15 25.76 4.40
CA ARG A 5 11.81 25.68 5.82
C ARG A 5 10.85 24.52 6.12
N ALA A 6 9.86 24.29 5.24
CA ALA A 6 8.90 23.20 5.39
C ALA A 6 9.57 21.84 5.17
N ALA A 7 10.46 21.73 4.19
CA ALA A 7 11.23 20.52 3.92
C ALA A 7 12.15 20.14 5.10
N ARG A 8 12.94 21.11 5.63
CA ARG A 8 13.79 20.89 6.82
C ARG A 8 12.98 20.48 8.04
N SER A 9 11.82 21.13 8.23
CA SER A 9 10.91 20.80 9.33
C SER A 9 10.35 19.37 9.19
N ALA A 10 10.02 18.94 7.97
CA ALA A 10 9.60 17.56 7.70
C ALA A 10 10.71 16.54 7.99
N LEU A 11 11.94 16.77 7.50
CA LEU A 11 13.09 15.91 7.76
C LEU A 11 13.40 15.79 9.26
N SER A 12 13.35 16.91 9.99
CA SER A 12 13.52 16.93 11.45
C SER A 12 12.46 16.10 12.16
N ARG A 13 11.18 16.21 11.78
CA ARG A 13 10.10 15.37 12.33
C ARG A 13 10.28 13.90 11.99
N MET A 14 10.72 13.56 10.78
CA MET A 14 10.97 12.18 10.37
C MET A 14 12.12 11.56 11.18
N LYS A 15 13.19 12.33 11.44
CA LYS A 15 14.27 11.93 12.35
C LYS A 15 13.76 11.70 13.77
N LEU A 16 13.01 12.65 14.34
CA LEU A 16 12.46 12.54 15.70
C LEU A 16 11.55 11.32 15.87
N LYS A 17 10.86 10.90 14.80
CA LYS A 17 10.01 9.70 14.79
C LYS A 17 10.78 8.39 14.50
N GLY A 18 12.10 8.46 14.33
CA GLY A 18 12.95 7.30 14.06
C GLY A 18 12.82 6.72 12.64
N TRP A 19 12.33 7.53 11.68
CA TRP A 19 12.25 7.11 10.27
C TRP A 19 13.52 7.40 9.49
N LEU A 20 14.27 8.43 9.91
CA LEU A 20 15.53 8.81 9.30
C LEU A 20 16.64 8.88 10.34
N GLU A 21 17.83 8.46 9.96
CA GLU A 21 19.08 8.78 10.64
C GLU A 21 19.73 9.97 9.93
N ALA A 22 20.35 10.86 10.71
CA ALA A 22 21.07 12.00 10.17
C ALA A 22 22.57 11.73 10.26
N GLY A 23 23.25 11.84 9.13
CA GLY A 23 24.69 11.80 9.00
C GLY A 23 25.24 13.09 8.38
N ARG A 24 26.54 13.07 8.08
CA ARG A 24 27.21 14.13 7.33
C ARG A 24 27.90 13.51 6.12
N SER A 25 27.70 14.12 4.96
CA SER A 25 28.55 13.90 3.78
C SER A 25 29.27 15.23 3.50
N GLY A 26 30.54 15.30 3.92
CA GLY A 26 31.35 16.52 3.88
C GLY A 26 30.72 17.71 4.61
N ARG A 27 30.31 18.72 3.84
CA ARG A 27 29.66 19.95 4.33
C ARG A 27 28.13 19.89 4.33
N CYS A 28 27.54 18.80 3.83
CA CYS A 28 26.10 18.63 3.70
C CYS A 28 25.55 17.70 4.79
N SER A 29 24.30 17.94 5.20
CA SER A 29 23.54 16.97 5.99
C SER A 29 23.10 15.82 5.08
N ALA A 30 23.36 14.59 5.49
CA ALA A 30 22.88 13.39 4.82
C ALA A 30 21.79 12.73 5.66
N TYR A 31 20.78 12.15 5.02
CA TYR A 31 19.72 11.42 5.71
C TYR A 31 19.59 10.02 5.10
N THR A 32 19.56 9.01 5.95
CA THR A 32 19.39 7.61 5.56
C THR A 32 18.13 7.05 6.20
N LEU A 33 17.46 6.13 5.50
CA LEU A 33 16.33 5.39 6.08
C LEU A 33 16.84 4.46 7.17
N THR A 34 16.19 4.49 8.34
CA THR A 34 16.46 3.49 9.39
C THR A 34 16.02 2.10 8.93
N PRO A 35 16.55 1.01 9.52
CA PRO A 35 16.09 -0.35 9.19
C PRO A 35 14.57 -0.53 9.33
N LYS A 36 13.98 0.11 10.34
CA LYS A 36 12.52 0.16 10.55
C LYS A 36 11.79 0.83 9.38
N ALA A 37 12.31 1.95 8.88
CA ALA A 37 11.72 2.66 7.76
C ALA A 37 11.84 1.86 6.45
N LYS A 38 12.99 1.22 6.22
CA LYS A 38 13.21 0.32 5.07
C LYS A 38 12.22 -0.84 5.06
N ALA A 39 12.10 -1.57 6.18
CA ALA A 39 11.16 -2.69 6.31
C ALA A 39 9.70 -2.27 6.05
N LEU A 40 9.29 -1.09 6.55
CA LEU A 40 7.94 -0.57 6.30
C LEU A 40 7.72 -0.21 4.83
N LEU A 41 8.73 0.37 4.16
CA LEU A 41 8.64 0.70 2.73
C LEU A 41 8.64 -0.56 1.86
N GLU A 42 9.37 -1.60 2.24
CA GLU A 42 9.35 -2.91 1.58
C GLU A 42 7.97 -3.56 1.72
N GLU A 43 7.41 -3.62 2.94
CA GLU A 43 6.04 -4.13 3.18
C GLU A 43 5.00 -3.37 2.33
N GLY A 44 5.10 -2.04 2.31
CA GLY A 44 4.22 -1.19 1.50
C GLY A 44 4.43 -1.39 0.00
N SER A 45 5.66 -1.55 -0.46
CA SER A 45 5.99 -1.77 -1.87
C SER A 45 5.45 -3.11 -2.36
N CYS A 46 5.54 -4.16 -1.55
CA CYS A 46 4.93 -5.45 -1.85
C CYS A 46 3.41 -5.35 -2.00
N ARG A 47 2.73 -4.60 -1.13
CA ARG A 47 1.28 -4.39 -1.24
C ARG A 47 0.89 -3.48 -2.41
N LEU A 48 1.72 -2.51 -2.77
CA LEU A 48 1.43 -1.55 -3.84
C LEU A 48 1.77 -2.06 -5.24
N PHE A 49 2.87 -2.80 -5.36
CA PHE A 49 3.48 -3.14 -6.66
C PHE A 49 3.80 -4.63 -6.80
N GLY A 50 3.66 -5.41 -5.73
CA GLY A 50 3.88 -6.85 -5.78
C GLY A 50 2.79 -7.57 -6.59
N PRO A 51 3.07 -8.81 -7.03
CA PRO A 51 2.09 -9.64 -7.68
C PRO A 51 0.91 -9.91 -6.73
N ARG A 52 -0.31 -9.76 -7.24
CA ARG A 52 -1.53 -10.13 -6.53
C ARG A 52 -1.75 -11.64 -6.67
N PRO A 53 -2.15 -12.36 -5.62
CA PRO A 53 -2.51 -13.76 -5.75
C PRO A 53 -3.75 -13.87 -6.64
N THR A 54 -3.70 -14.78 -7.62
CA THR A 54 -4.79 -14.95 -8.59
C THR A 54 -5.57 -16.24 -8.40
N GLU A 55 -4.98 -17.26 -7.76
CA GLU A 55 -5.62 -18.56 -7.57
C GLU A 55 -6.20 -18.65 -6.16
N TRP A 56 -7.53 -18.76 -6.08
CA TRP A 56 -8.23 -19.00 -4.83
C TRP A 56 -8.72 -20.43 -4.74
N ASP A 57 -8.42 -21.10 -3.63
CA ASP A 57 -8.83 -22.50 -3.40
C ASP A 57 -10.24 -22.64 -2.80
N GLY A 58 -11.02 -21.55 -2.81
CA GLY A 58 -12.34 -21.46 -2.22
C GLY A 58 -12.35 -21.36 -0.70
N SER A 59 -11.18 -21.25 -0.06
CA SER A 59 -11.07 -21.24 1.40
C SER A 59 -10.84 -19.86 1.97
N TRP A 60 -11.32 -19.66 3.19
CA TRP A 60 -11.18 -18.44 3.96
C TRP A 60 -10.15 -18.62 5.08
N HIS A 61 -9.52 -17.52 5.45
CA HIS A 61 -8.57 -17.45 6.56
C HIS A 61 -9.12 -16.51 7.63
N LEU A 62 -9.30 -17.01 8.84
CA LEU A 62 -9.99 -16.28 9.90
C LEU A 62 -9.05 -15.96 11.05
N VAL A 63 -9.11 -14.73 11.52
CA VAL A 63 -8.56 -14.32 12.81
C VAL A 63 -9.72 -14.06 13.77
N VAL A 64 -9.85 -14.91 14.78
CA VAL A 64 -10.77 -14.71 15.90
C VAL A 64 -9.98 -14.11 17.06
N TYR A 65 -10.47 -13.03 17.64
CA TYR A 65 -9.81 -12.37 18.76
C TYR A 65 -10.78 -11.89 19.83
N SER A 66 -10.33 -11.96 21.08
CA SER A 66 -11.04 -11.42 22.24
C SER A 66 -10.05 -10.73 23.16
N LEU A 67 -9.95 -9.40 23.02
CA LEU A 67 -9.09 -8.57 23.88
C LEU A 67 -9.93 -7.95 25.01
N PRO A 68 -9.38 -7.84 26.24
CA PRO A 68 -10.04 -7.15 27.34
C PRO A 68 -10.51 -5.74 26.97
N GLN A 69 -11.61 -5.29 27.55
CA GLN A 69 -12.17 -3.96 27.26
C GLN A 69 -11.19 -2.81 27.57
N THR A 70 -10.29 -3.01 28.52
CA THR A 70 -9.23 -2.07 28.89
C THR A 70 -8.20 -1.87 27.77
N GLN A 71 -8.03 -2.85 26.87
CA GLN A 71 -7.03 -2.83 25.80
C GLN A 71 -7.57 -2.29 24.46
N ARG A 72 -8.35 -1.19 24.50
CA ARG A 72 -8.99 -0.60 23.29
C ARG A 72 -7.97 -0.18 22.23
N ALA A 73 -6.85 0.41 22.66
CA ALA A 73 -5.80 0.86 21.75
C ALA A 73 -5.14 -0.32 21.02
N LEU A 74 -4.84 -1.40 21.73
CA LEU A 74 -4.26 -2.62 21.16
C LEU A 74 -5.22 -3.29 20.18
N ARG A 75 -6.51 -3.38 20.52
CA ARG A 75 -7.54 -3.89 19.60
C ARG A 75 -7.64 -3.06 18.32
N ARG A 76 -7.59 -1.73 18.43
CA ARG A 76 -7.58 -0.85 17.25
C ARG A 76 -6.34 -1.10 16.39
N GLN A 77 -5.16 -1.21 17.01
CA GLN A 77 -3.92 -1.47 16.30
C GLN A 77 -3.93 -2.83 15.58
N LEU A 78 -4.40 -3.88 16.24
CA LEU A 78 -4.58 -5.21 15.65
C LEU A 78 -5.49 -5.14 14.42
N ARG A 79 -6.67 -4.53 14.55
CA ARG A 79 -7.61 -4.36 13.43
C ARG A 79 -6.99 -3.61 12.26
N THR A 80 -6.32 -2.48 12.53
CA THR A 80 -5.68 -1.68 11.48
C THR A 80 -4.61 -2.48 10.73
N ARG A 81 -3.76 -3.24 11.44
CA ARG A 81 -2.72 -4.06 10.80
C ARG A 81 -3.31 -5.27 10.06
N LEU A 82 -4.36 -5.90 10.58
CA LEU A 82 -5.05 -6.97 9.87
C LEU A 82 -5.74 -6.46 8.59
N SER A 83 -6.39 -5.29 8.63
CA SER A 83 -6.97 -4.69 7.43
C SER A 83 -5.92 -4.32 6.38
N TRP A 84 -4.73 -3.88 6.80
CA TRP A 84 -3.59 -3.70 5.90
C TRP A 84 -3.17 -4.99 5.19
N LEU A 85 -3.34 -6.14 5.87
CA LEU A 85 -3.15 -7.49 5.35
C LEU A 85 -4.36 -8.02 4.58
N GLY A 86 -5.35 -7.17 4.27
CA GLY A 86 -6.55 -7.55 3.49
C GLY A 86 -7.66 -8.22 4.30
N TYR A 87 -7.55 -8.28 5.64
CA TYR A 87 -8.61 -8.85 6.47
C TYR A 87 -9.78 -7.86 6.65
N GLY A 88 -10.98 -8.30 6.33
CA GLY A 88 -12.24 -7.60 6.56
C GLY A 88 -12.91 -8.02 7.87
N MET A 89 -13.76 -7.16 8.43
CA MET A 89 -14.50 -7.48 9.66
C MET A 89 -15.76 -8.26 9.30
N LEU A 90 -15.82 -9.55 9.68
CA LEU A 90 -17.00 -10.38 9.46
C LEU A 90 -18.00 -10.24 10.61
N LEU A 91 -17.50 -10.29 11.85
CA LEU A 91 -18.26 -10.12 13.09
C LEU A 91 -17.39 -9.42 14.14
N PRO A 92 -17.96 -8.86 15.23
CA PRO A 92 -17.15 -8.36 16.35
C PRO A 92 -16.18 -9.44 16.84
N GLY A 93 -14.87 -9.17 16.75
CA GLY A 93 -13.84 -10.14 17.14
C GLY A 93 -13.54 -11.22 16.11
N THR A 94 -14.06 -11.14 14.88
CA THR A 94 -13.74 -12.10 13.80
C THR A 94 -13.47 -11.34 12.51
N MET A 95 -12.26 -11.52 11.98
CA MET A 95 -11.85 -10.96 10.69
C MET A 95 -11.48 -12.06 9.72
N VAL A 96 -11.69 -11.83 8.43
CA VAL A 96 -11.54 -12.83 7.38
C VAL A 96 -10.78 -12.29 6.17
N ALA A 97 -10.01 -13.15 5.51
CA ALA A 97 -9.32 -12.85 4.25
C ALA A 97 -9.41 -14.06 3.29
N ALA A 98 -9.40 -13.79 1.98
CA ALA A 98 -9.41 -14.83 0.95
C ALA A 98 -8.05 -15.52 0.78
N PHE A 99 -6.94 -14.83 1.09
CA PHE A 99 -5.60 -15.37 0.91
C PHE A 99 -4.84 -15.59 2.23
N PRO A 100 -4.04 -16.68 2.31
CA PRO A 100 -3.25 -16.97 3.50
C PRO A 100 -2.08 -16.01 3.62
N ARG A 101 -2.13 -15.11 4.62
CA ARG A 101 -0.99 -14.27 5.03
C ARG A 101 -0.38 -14.76 6.35
N HIS A 102 -0.12 -16.05 6.43
CA HIS A 102 0.22 -16.72 7.70
C HIS A 102 1.49 -16.16 8.34
N LYS A 103 2.53 -15.90 7.54
CA LYS A 103 3.81 -15.37 8.05
C LYS A 103 3.61 -13.98 8.65
N GLU A 104 2.94 -13.10 7.90
CA GLU A 104 2.68 -11.70 8.27
C GLU A 104 1.75 -11.59 9.48
N VAL A 105 0.70 -12.43 9.53
CA VAL A 105 -0.22 -12.47 10.68
C VAL A 105 0.46 -13.00 11.93
N THR A 106 1.32 -14.01 11.81
CA THR A 106 2.08 -14.57 12.94
C THR A 106 3.10 -13.56 13.47
N GLU A 107 3.80 -12.87 12.57
CA GLU A 107 4.69 -11.75 12.91
C GLU A 107 3.94 -10.66 13.65
N LEU A 108 2.80 -10.22 13.11
CA LEU A 108 1.94 -9.21 13.73
C LEU A 108 1.50 -9.59 15.15
N PHE A 109 1.13 -10.85 15.38
CA PHE A 109 0.72 -11.30 16.71
C PHE A 109 1.86 -11.25 17.72
N ARG A 110 3.08 -11.56 17.28
CA ARG A 110 4.29 -11.47 18.10
C ARG A 110 4.67 -10.03 18.40
N GLU A 111 4.68 -9.16 17.38
CA GLU A 111 4.95 -7.72 17.51
C GLU A 111 4.01 -7.05 18.52
N LEU A 112 2.72 -7.40 18.47
CA LEU A 112 1.70 -6.81 19.35
C LEU A 112 1.57 -7.51 20.70
N GLY A 113 2.21 -8.67 20.90
CA GLY A 113 2.08 -9.47 22.12
C GLY A 113 0.66 -9.97 22.39
N VAL A 114 -0.14 -10.21 21.33
CA VAL A 114 -1.57 -10.58 21.43
C VAL A 114 -1.84 -12.08 21.34
N GLY A 115 -0.80 -12.92 21.24
CA GLY A 115 -0.93 -14.36 20.98
C GLY A 115 -1.95 -15.11 21.85
N ARG A 116 -2.10 -14.73 23.13
CA ARG A 116 -3.07 -15.36 24.05
C ARG A 116 -4.55 -14.97 23.81
N TYR A 117 -4.78 -13.93 23.01
CA TYR A 117 -6.09 -13.34 22.76
C TYR A 117 -6.60 -13.65 21.35
N VAL A 118 -5.82 -14.36 20.53
CA VAL A 118 -6.08 -14.55 19.10
C VAL A 118 -5.98 -16.02 18.72
N HIS A 119 -6.83 -16.44 17.80
CA HIS A 119 -6.79 -17.74 17.15
C HIS A 119 -6.82 -17.52 15.64
N PHE A 120 -5.98 -18.27 14.92
CA PHE A 120 -5.91 -18.20 13.47
C PHE A 120 -6.35 -19.53 12.86
N PHE A 121 -7.37 -19.47 12.02
CA PHE A 121 -7.89 -20.61 11.28
C PHE A 121 -7.51 -20.44 9.81
N SER A 122 -7.02 -21.51 9.20
CA SER A 122 -6.61 -21.53 7.80
C SER A 122 -7.43 -22.52 7.01
N ARG A 123 -7.67 -22.18 5.75
CA ARG A 123 -8.37 -23.02 4.79
C ARG A 123 -9.77 -23.44 5.27
N SER A 124 -10.46 -22.52 5.92
CA SER A 124 -11.81 -22.74 6.43
C SER A 124 -12.83 -22.59 5.29
N ARG A 125 -13.81 -23.49 5.24
CA ARG A 125 -14.94 -23.38 4.32
C ARG A 125 -16.16 -22.87 5.07
N LEU A 126 -16.88 -21.95 4.44
CA LEU A 126 -18.14 -21.45 4.97
C LEU A 126 -19.26 -22.19 4.23
N GLU A 127 -19.95 -23.09 4.94
CA GLU A 127 -21.01 -23.92 4.36
C GLU A 127 -22.35 -23.17 4.27
N THR A 128 -22.53 -22.14 5.10
CA THR A 128 -23.81 -21.45 5.28
C THR A 128 -23.91 -20.10 4.56
N ALA A 129 -22.84 -19.64 3.91
CA ALA A 129 -22.79 -18.31 3.30
C ALA A 129 -22.07 -18.36 1.95
N ASP A 130 -22.63 -17.65 0.96
CA ASP A 130 -21.96 -17.43 -0.33
C ASP A 130 -20.76 -16.50 -0.16
N GLY A 131 -19.72 -16.69 -0.97
CA GLY A 131 -18.53 -15.86 -0.99
C GLY A 131 -18.88 -14.38 -1.17
N ASN A 132 -19.82 -14.06 -2.04
CA ASN A 132 -20.28 -12.69 -2.29
C ASN A 132 -20.95 -12.06 -1.07
N GLU A 133 -21.66 -12.85 -0.27
CA GLU A 133 -22.31 -12.36 0.95
C GLU A 133 -21.28 -11.97 2.01
N ILE A 134 -20.23 -12.80 2.18
CA ILE A 134 -19.11 -12.50 3.06
C ILE A 134 -18.41 -11.23 2.61
N VAL A 135 -18.19 -11.10 1.29
CA VAL A 135 -17.54 -9.94 0.70
C VAL A 135 -18.33 -8.67 0.99
N ALA A 136 -19.64 -8.67 0.72
CA ALA A 136 -20.51 -7.51 0.94
C ALA A 136 -20.61 -7.09 2.42
N ARG A 137 -20.47 -8.04 3.35
CA ARG A 137 -20.43 -7.76 4.80
C ARG A 137 -19.11 -7.15 5.26
N CYS A 138 -18.00 -7.55 4.62
CA CYS A 138 -16.66 -7.24 5.07
C CYS A 138 -16.07 -5.98 4.42
N TRP A 139 -16.44 -5.66 3.18
CA TRP A 139 -15.82 -4.60 2.38
C TRP A 139 -16.85 -3.82 1.56
N ASP A 140 -16.67 -2.49 1.48
CA ASP A 140 -17.42 -1.62 0.56
C ASP A 140 -16.75 -1.62 -0.82
N LEU A 141 -16.88 -2.74 -1.55
CA LEU A 141 -16.37 -2.84 -2.92
C LEU A 141 -16.98 -1.80 -3.85
N PRO A 142 -18.29 -1.46 -3.80
CA PRO A 142 -18.84 -0.38 -4.63
C PRO A 142 -18.17 0.98 -4.38
N GLY A 143 -17.93 1.34 -3.11
CA GLY A 143 -17.20 2.56 -2.75
C GLY A 143 -15.77 2.55 -3.24
N LEU A 144 -15.08 1.43 -3.06
CA LEU A 144 -13.71 1.25 -3.54
C LEU A 144 -13.63 1.31 -5.08
N ASN A 145 -14.57 0.68 -5.79
CA ASN A 145 -14.62 0.70 -7.25
C ASN A 145 -14.84 2.13 -7.79
N ARG A 146 -15.72 2.92 -7.15
CA ARG A 146 -15.88 4.34 -7.47
C ARG A 146 -14.59 5.14 -7.31
N ARG A 147 -13.82 4.87 -6.24
CA ARG A 147 -12.53 5.52 -6.02
C ARG A 147 -11.49 5.13 -7.07
N TYR A 148 -11.46 3.86 -7.48
CA TYR A 148 -10.63 3.43 -8.60
C TYR A 148 -11.03 4.12 -9.91
N ALA A 149 -12.32 4.21 -10.22
CA ALA A 149 -12.81 4.93 -11.39
C ALA A 149 -12.40 6.41 -11.38
N GLN A 150 -12.50 7.09 -10.24
CA GLN A 150 -12.04 8.48 -10.08
C GLN A 150 -10.52 8.62 -10.28
N PHE A 151 -9.73 7.68 -9.75
CA PHE A 151 -8.29 7.64 -9.96
C PHE A 151 -7.95 7.49 -11.45
N ILE A 152 -8.61 6.55 -12.15
CA ILE A 152 -8.42 6.36 -13.59
C ILE A 152 -8.79 7.63 -14.35
N GLN A 153 -9.98 8.19 -14.09
CA GLN A 153 -10.44 9.43 -14.74
C GLN A 153 -9.45 10.58 -14.57
N ARG A 154 -8.80 10.68 -13.40
CA ARG A 154 -7.84 11.73 -13.10
C ARG A 154 -6.51 11.56 -13.83
N TYR A 155 -5.96 10.35 -13.88
CA TYR A 155 -4.60 10.11 -14.33
C TYR A 155 -4.49 9.62 -15.79
N GLN A 156 -5.55 9.01 -16.33
CA GLN A 156 -5.56 8.48 -17.70
C GLN A 156 -5.19 9.54 -18.75
N PRO A 157 -5.78 10.77 -18.76
CA PRO A 157 -5.45 11.76 -19.79
C PRO A 157 -3.98 12.19 -19.74
N SER A 158 -3.41 12.31 -18.54
CA SER A 158 -2.01 12.69 -18.37
C SER A 158 -1.08 11.55 -18.80
N TYR A 159 -1.40 10.30 -18.44
CA TYR A 159 -0.66 9.13 -18.92
C TYR A 159 -0.60 9.08 -20.46
N GLU A 160 -1.73 9.29 -21.13
CA GLU A 160 -1.81 9.31 -22.60
C GLU A 160 -0.97 10.43 -23.22
N TRP A 161 -0.99 11.62 -22.61
CA TRP A 161 -0.15 12.74 -23.04
C TRP A 161 1.34 12.40 -22.90
N PHE A 162 1.78 11.89 -21.75
CA PHE A 162 3.17 11.49 -21.55
C PHE A 162 3.59 10.35 -22.50
N LEU A 163 2.69 9.41 -22.79
CA LEU A 163 2.95 8.31 -23.70
C LEU A 163 3.11 8.79 -25.16
N ALA A 164 2.38 9.83 -25.55
CA ALA A 164 2.57 10.49 -26.85
C ALA A 164 3.90 11.26 -26.88
N SER A 165 4.19 12.05 -25.84
CA SER A 165 5.42 12.83 -25.71
C SER A 165 6.69 11.96 -25.67
N SER A 166 6.63 10.74 -25.12
CA SER A 166 7.80 9.85 -25.10
C SER A 166 8.20 9.35 -26.49
N ARG A 167 7.36 9.56 -27.50
CA ARG A 167 7.63 9.19 -28.91
C ARG A 167 8.11 10.38 -29.74
N SER A 168 8.11 11.59 -29.19
CA SER A 168 8.62 12.78 -29.87
C SER A 168 10.14 12.89 -29.73
N SER A 169 10.77 13.73 -30.55
CA SER A 169 12.20 14.06 -30.45
C SER A 169 12.56 14.79 -29.16
N ASP A 170 11.61 15.52 -28.58
CA ASP A 170 11.84 16.41 -27.43
C ASP A 170 11.92 15.64 -26.12
N GLY A 171 11.43 14.39 -26.10
CA GLY A 171 11.44 13.51 -24.94
C GLY A 171 10.46 13.95 -23.85
N LEU A 172 10.61 13.37 -22.66
CA LEU A 172 9.73 13.66 -21.52
C LEU A 172 10.25 14.86 -20.71
N PRO A 173 9.38 15.81 -20.31
CA PRO A 173 9.76 16.91 -19.43
C PRO A 173 10.22 16.37 -18.07
N PRO A 174 11.47 16.60 -17.63
CA PRO A 174 12.01 15.93 -16.44
C PRO A 174 11.33 16.28 -15.13
N GLU A 175 11.14 17.57 -14.85
CA GLU A 175 10.54 18.03 -13.59
C GLU A 175 9.09 17.54 -13.46
N GLU A 176 8.31 17.63 -14.55
CA GLU A 176 6.94 17.13 -14.58
C GLU A 176 6.89 15.61 -14.42
N SER A 177 7.82 14.88 -15.03
CA SER A 177 7.94 13.42 -14.85
C SER A 177 8.14 13.05 -13.38
N PHE A 178 8.98 13.80 -12.65
CA PHE A 178 9.16 13.59 -11.22
C PHE A 178 7.88 13.87 -10.42
N VAL A 179 7.25 15.01 -10.67
CA VAL A 179 6.02 15.44 -9.97
C VAL A 179 4.88 14.46 -10.20
N HIS A 180 4.63 14.04 -11.45
CA HIS A 180 3.57 13.10 -11.79
C HIS A 180 3.83 11.72 -11.20
N ARG A 181 5.06 11.19 -11.29
CA ARG A 181 5.43 9.90 -10.70
C ARG A 181 5.24 9.90 -9.18
N PHE A 182 5.54 11.01 -8.51
CA PHE A 182 5.29 11.17 -7.08
C PHE A 182 3.78 11.14 -6.77
N TRP A 183 2.98 11.99 -7.41
CA TRP A 183 1.57 12.15 -7.07
C TRP A 183 0.73 10.91 -7.36
N ILE A 184 0.93 10.26 -8.51
CA ILE A 184 0.19 9.04 -8.83
C ILE A 184 0.51 7.92 -7.83
N THR A 185 1.79 7.79 -7.44
CA THR A 185 2.22 6.82 -6.43
C THR A 185 1.61 7.15 -5.06
N TYR A 186 1.65 8.42 -4.66
CA TYR A 186 1.12 8.88 -3.38
C TYR A 186 -0.39 8.66 -3.28
N GLU A 187 -1.15 9.04 -4.30
CA GLU A 187 -2.61 8.88 -4.30
C GLU A 187 -3.00 7.40 -4.28
N PHE A 188 -2.32 6.58 -5.10
CA PHE A 188 -2.56 5.15 -5.11
C PHE A 188 -2.18 4.46 -3.78
N SER A 189 -1.23 5.03 -3.03
CA SER A 189 -0.78 4.48 -1.74
C SER A 189 -1.87 4.36 -0.67
N SER A 190 -3.01 5.01 -0.88
CA SER A 190 -4.18 4.89 -0.01
C SER A 190 -4.99 3.60 -0.24
N PHE A 191 -5.00 3.06 -1.46
CA PHE A 191 -5.87 1.93 -1.83
C PHE A 191 -5.61 0.65 -1.04
N PRO A 192 -4.36 0.20 -0.78
CA PRO A 192 -4.14 -1.05 -0.04
C PRO A 192 -4.68 -1.10 1.39
N ARG A 193 -5.11 0.04 1.95
CA ARG A 193 -5.79 0.10 3.25
C ARG A 193 -7.24 -0.37 3.17
N GLU A 194 -7.83 -0.27 1.99
CA GLU A 194 -9.25 -0.55 1.72
C GLU A 194 -9.41 -1.75 0.77
N ASP A 195 -8.45 -1.97 -0.13
CA ASP A 195 -8.44 -3.09 -1.07
C ASP A 195 -8.04 -4.40 -0.36
N PRO A 196 -8.98 -5.35 -0.22
CA PRO A 196 -8.71 -6.64 0.40
C PRO A 196 -7.83 -7.57 -0.44
N ASP A 197 -7.54 -7.22 -1.70
CA ASP A 197 -6.83 -8.09 -2.64
C ASP A 197 -7.60 -9.40 -2.83
N LEU A 198 -8.90 -9.28 -3.11
CA LEU A 198 -9.79 -10.43 -3.35
C LEU A 198 -9.48 -11.10 -4.70
N PRO A 199 -9.72 -12.41 -4.79
CA PRO A 199 -9.56 -13.14 -6.04
C PRO A 199 -10.62 -12.74 -7.08
N PRO A 200 -10.33 -12.92 -8.39
CA PRO A 200 -11.23 -12.50 -9.46
C PRO A 200 -12.67 -13.02 -9.35
N GLU A 201 -12.86 -14.24 -8.85
CA GLU A 201 -14.19 -14.86 -8.73
C GLU A 201 -15.07 -14.20 -7.66
N LEU A 202 -14.49 -13.39 -6.77
CA LEU A 202 -15.20 -12.66 -5.70
C LEU A 202 -15.33 -11.16 -5.99
N LEU A 203 -14.86 -10.70 -7.15
CA LEU A 203 -14.93 -9.30 -7.55
C LEU A 203 -16.21 -9.01 -8.35
N PRO A 204 -16.77 -7.79 -8.23
CA PRO A 204 -17.86 -7.36 -9.09
C PRO A 204 -17.49 -7.44 -10.59
N PRO A 205 -18.44 -7.75 -11.49
CA PRO A 205 -18.16 -7.82 -12.94
C PRO A 205 -17.62 -6.51 -13.54
N ASP A 206 -17.97 -5.36 -12.96
CA ASP A 206 -17.55 -4.02 -13.38
C ASP A 206 -16.31 -3.51 -12.61
N TRP A 207 -15.56 -4.41 -11.96
CA TRP A 207 -14.41 -4.03 -11.16
C TRP A 207 -13.28 -3.42 -12.00
N VAL A 208 -12.92 -2.16 -11.71
CA VAL A 208 -11.86 -1.42 -12.40
C VAL A 208 -10.55 -1.34 -11.62
N GLY A 209 -10.43 -2.04 -10.48
CA GLY A 209 -9.21 -2.02 -9.67
C GLY A 209 -7.97 -2.56 -10.41
N GLY A 210 -8.16 -3.55 -11.28
CA GLY A 210 -7.08 -4.05 -12.16
C GLY A 210 -6.60 -2.98 -13.15
N GLN A 211 -7.53 -2.29 -13.80
CA GLN A 211 -7.21 -1.18 -14.72
C GLN A 211 -6.47 -0.04 -14.02
N ALA A 212 -6.88 0.31 -12.79
CA ALA A 212 -6.18 1.32 -11.99
C ALA A 212 -4.75 0.90 -11.63
N ALA A 213 -4.55 -0.38 -11.28
CA ALA A 213 -3.22 -0.92 -10.98
C ALA A 213 -2.32 -0.95 -12.23
N ASP A 214 -2.87 -1.27 -13.41
CA ASP A 214 -2.13 -1.26 -14.66
C ASP A 214 -1.80 0.15 -15.14
N LEU A 215 -2.72 1.11 -14.97
CA LEU A 215 -2.44 2.53 -15.20
C LEU A 215 -1.29 3.02 -14.31
N LEU A 216 -1.33 2.72 -13.00
CA LEU A 216 -0.24 3.06 -12.09
C LEU A 216 1.09 2.46 -12.55
N ARG A 217 1.10 1.17 -12.91
CA ARG A 217 2.31 0.44 -13.32
C ARG A 217 2.89 1.04 -14.59
N GLY A 218 2.07 1.18 -15.63
CA GLY A 218 2.48 1.73 -16.93
C GLY A 218 2.98 3.16 -16.80
N TYR A 219 2.26 4.00 -16.04
CA TYR A 219 2.64 5.40 -15.89
C TYR A 219 3.91 5.58 -15.05
N ARG A 220 4.09 4.79 -13.97
CA ARG A 220 5.33 4.83 -13.18
C ARG A 220 6.54 4.36 -13.97
N GLU A 221 6.38 3.35 -14.82
CA GLU A 221 7.47 2.85 -15.66
C GLU A 221 7.84 3.84 -16.76
N LEU A 222 6.83 4.43 -17.43
CA LEU A 222 7.01 5.46 -18.45
C LEU A 222 7.85 6.65 -17.94
N LEU A 223 7.58 7.09 -16.70
CA LEU A 223 8.25 8.25 -16.10
C LEU A 223 9.57 7.92 -15.38
N LYS A 224 9.91 6.63 -15.24
CA LYS A 224 10.94 6.15 -14.31
C LYS A 224 12.31 6.80 -14.55
N ALA A 225 12.85 6.63 -15.76
CA ALA A 225 14.20 7.07 -16.09
C ALA A 225 14.36 8.59 -15.92
N THR A 226 13.41 9.36 -16.44
CA THR A 226 13.46 10.82 -16.38
C THR A 226 13.30 11.34 -14.95
N ALA A 227 12.37 10.76 -14.17
CA ALA A 227 12.17 11.13 -12.76
C ALA A 227 13.37 10.78 -11.88
N GLU A 228 14.02 9.64 -12.12
CA GLU A 228 15.25 9.23 -11.42
C GLU A 228 16.42 10.15 -11.77
N GLY A 229 16.50 10.62 -13.02
CA GLY A 229 17.46 11.65 -13.43
C GLY A 229 17.35 12.95 -12.61
N VAL A 230 16.13 13.45 -12.40
CA VAL A 230 15.88 14.64 -11.56
C VAL A 230 16.23 14.39 -10.09
N ALA A 231 15.84 13.22 -9.56
CA ALA A 231 16.14 12.85 -8.18
C ALA A 231 17.66 12.79 -7.93
N ASN A 232 18.41 12.20 -8.85
CA ASN A 232 19.86 12.04 -8.76
C ASN A 232 20.62 13.36 -9.00
N SER A 233 20.10 14.27 -9.82
CA SER A 233 20.72 15.60 -10.02
C SER A 233 20.48 16.53 -8.82
N THR A 234 19.37 16.35 -8.11
CA THR A 234 18.99 17.18 -6.96
C THR A 234 19.54 16.63 -5.64
N MET A 235 19.63 15.30 -5.50
CA MET A 235 20.15 14.63 -4.30
C MET A 235 21.51 14.00 -4.59
N ARG A 236 22.50 14.28 -3.74
CA ARG A 236 23.75 13.49 -3.73
C ARG A 236 23.47 12.16 -3.04
N VAL A 237 23.23 11.12 -3.83
CA VAL A 237 23.10 9.74 -3.35
C VAL A 237 24.50 9.17 -3.19
N GLU A 238 24.91 8.85 -1.96
CA GLU A 238 26.16 8.13 -1.72
C GLU A 238 25.97 6.64 -2.07
N PRO A 239 26.90 6.01 -2.82
CA PRO A 239 26.82 4.59 -3.10
C PRO A 239 26.96 3.79 -1.80
N GLY A 240 26.02 2.88 -1.51
CA GLY A 240 26.14 1.91 -0.41
C GLY A 240 25.25 2.14 0.83
N ALA A 241 24.20 2.98 0.73
CA ALA A 241 23.18 3.12 1.78
C ALA A 241 21.98 2.18 1.59
#